data_AF-A0A397DAH0-F1
#
_entry.id   AF-A0A397DAH0-F1
#
_cell.length_a   1.000
_cell.length_b   1.000
_cell.length_c   1.000
_cell.angle_alpha   90.00
_cell.angle_beta   90.00
_cell.angle_gamma   90.00
#
_symmetry.space_group_name_H-M   'P 1'
#
loop_
_entity.id
_entity.type
_entity.pdbx_description
1 polymer ?
#
loop_
_entity_poly.entity_id
_entity_poly.type
_entity_poly.pdbx_seq_one_letter_code
_entity_poly.pdbx_strand_id
1 'polypeptide(L)'
;MLFLLNLVLMPLKPYLTEVSPIEPENKYRPSYLTAVNTSEEQTQACWMSQMYNASTMTLDTLYFVDSLRIVEVMRTVAPNEICSDEAELANIVDAVRGIIFFTPAFKQYLAVRWGCGGATPTPHQHLPPQVWLLTLGSIPVSTSVAWVVPENEGTTVYYAYMPGIKSQAWRLTILCFRLAASVWIFHLSIAGYYNHVRHLRGNLDAFPLHGYTKASRYEIVVGEPTCIVLANPWLCLWFLLDLVTNTEYIGMACLRVCQINNLVYFCLGMLYLGRTVWCGYTALAVLNILLKRRHKAHWVKPTNTTILALAASLAGGGIMYIQTEWQEHLDMYFTLYVVHYVSDTHETTTMETAPAMLVYALSMTMLPFVIAAMQHVANFLLHHWKLCRAGRITSMLISSARHSLTRSMMVSPTMPEVHDILQ
;
A
#
# COMPACT_ATOMS: atom_id res chain seq x y z
N MET A 1 -9.19 1.86 -26.07
CA MET A 1 -10.14 0.88 -25.52
C MET A 1 -9.60 0.11 -24.33
N LEU A 2 -8.34 -0.36 -24.33
CA LEU A 2 -7.74 -1.08 -23.20
C LEU A 2 -7.80 -0.31 -21.86
N PHE A 3 -7.54 1.00 -21.86
CA PHE A 3 -7.65 1.83 -20.65
C PHE A 3 -9.08 1.89 -20.09
N LEU A 4 -10.10 2.04 -20.96
CA LEU A 4 -11.50 2.02 -20.55
C LEU A 4 -11.87 0.66 -19.95
N LEU A 5 -11.45 -0.44 -20.59
CA LEU A 5 -11.68 -1.78 -20.07
C LEU A 5 -11.06 -1.96 -18.69
N ASN A 6 -9.80 -1.55 -18.51
CA ASN A 6 -9.12 -1.60 -17.23
C ASN A 6 -9.84 -0.77 -16.14
N LEU A 7 -10.37 0.39 -16.50
CA LEU A 7 -11.12 1.27 -15.59
C LEU A 7 -12.48 0.68 -15.19
N VAL A 8 -13.21 0.11 -16.16
CA VAL A 8 -14.50 -0.55 -15.92
C VAL A 8 -14.34 -1.83 -15.09
N LEU A 9 -13.24 -2.58 -15.28
CA LEU A 9 -12.94 -3.79 -14.51
C LEU A 9 -12.31 -3.49 -13.14
N MET A 10 -12.01 -2.22 -12.83
CA MET A 10 -11.35 -1.85 -11.58
C MET A 10 -12.10 -2.31 -10.32
N PRO A 11 -13.44 -2.22 -10.22
CA PRO A 11 -14.19 -2.77 -9.08
C PRO A 11 -14.09 -4.29 -8.92
N LEU A 12 -13.71 -5.02 -9.97
CA LEU A 12 -13.65 -6.49 -9.98
C LEU A 12 -12.24 -7.04 -9.68
N LYS A 13 -11.20 -6.20 -9.78
CA LYS A 13 -9.82 -6.57 -9.42
C LYS A 13 -9.65 -7.18 -8.03
N PRO A 14 -10.42 -6.80 -6.99
CA PRO A 14 -10.26 -7.42 -5.68
C PRO A 14 -10.47 -8.93 -5.65
N TYR A 15 -11.26 -9.49 -6.57
CA TYR A 15 -11.47 -10.94 -6.67
C TYR A 15 -10.23 -11.74 -7.13
N LEU A 16 -9.13 -11.06 -7.46
CA LEU A 16 -7.83 -11.74 -7.62
C LEU A 16 -7.29 -12.30 -6.30
N THR A 17 -7.74 -11.75 -5.17
CA THR A 17 -7.28 -12.14 -3.83
C THR A 17 -8.42 -12.51 -2.88
N GLU A 18 -9.61 -11.92 -3.07
CA GLU A 18 -10.81 -12.23 -2.29
C GLU A 18 -11.43 -13.57 -2.74
N VAL A 19 -12.21 -14.18 -1.85
CA VAL A 19 -12.95 -15.42 -2.18
C VAL A 19 -13.99 -15.18 -3.26
N SER A 20 -14.30 -16.23 -4.04
CA SER A 20 -15.32 -16.15 -5.08
C SER A 20 -16.70 -15.85 -4.47
N PRO A 21 -17.51 -14.97 -5.07
CA PRO A 21 -18.85 -14.67 -4.58
C PRO A 21 -19.85 -15.79 -4.85
N ILE A 22 -19.54 -16.71 -5.77
CA ILE A 22 -20.44 -17.78 -6.20
C ILE A 22 -20.23 -19.07 -5.38
N GLU A 23 -19.03 -19.26 -4.82
CA GLU A 23 -18.68 -20.51 -4.15
C GLU A 23 -19.35 -20.65 -2.78
N PRO A 24 -19.86 -21.85 -2.45
CA PRO A 24 -20.54 -22.10 -1.19
C PRO A 24 -19.56 -22.00 -0.01
N GLU A 25 -20.05 -21.54 1.14
CA GLU A 25 -19.22 -21.32 2.34
C GLU A 25 -18.50 -22.60 2.79
N ASN A 26 -19.19 -23.73 2.72
CA ASN A 26 -18.66 -25.04 3.11
C ASN A 26 -17.48 -25.53 2.25
N LYS A 27 -17.22 -24.89 1.10
CA LYS A 27 -16.04 -25.20 0.28
C LYS A 27 -14.75 -24.82 1.00
N TYR A 28 -14.77 -23.68 1.68
CA TYR A 28 -13.58 -23.13 2.32
C TYR A 28 -13.45 -23.57 3.77
N ARG A 29 -14.57 -23.95 4.41
CA ARG A 29 -14.57 -24.33 5.82
C ARG A 29 -15.44 -25.55 6.10
N PRO A 30 -14.95 -26.51 6.89
CA PRO A 30 -15.80 -27.54 7.48
C PRO A 30 -16.89 -26.90 8.36
N SER A 31 -18.10 -27.44 8.32
CA SER A 31 -19.31 -26.89 8.97
C SER A 31 -19.25 -26.85 10.50
N TYR A 32 -18.23 -27.45 11.13
CA TYR A 32 -17.99 -27.42 12.57
C TYR A 32 -17.02 -26.31 13.01
N LEU A 33 -16.47 -25.52 12.07
CA LEU A 33 -15.60 -24.36 12.34
C LEU A 33 -16.28 -23.02 12.01
N THR A 34 -17.58 -23.05 11.73
CA THR A 34 -18.37 -21.88 11.29
C THR A 34 -19.08 -21.15 12.43
N ALA A 35 -19.21 -21.74 13.62
CA ALA A 35 -19.79 -21.06 14.77
C ALA A 35 -18.69 -20.43 15.64
N VAL A 36 -18.76 -19.12 15.81
CA VAL A 36 -17.90 -18.36 16.72
C VAL A 36 -18.54 -18.49 18.11
N ASN A 37 -18.46 -19.67 18.70
CA ASN A 37 -18.71 -19.88 20.12
C ASN A 37 -17.36 -19.97 20.83
N THR A 38 -17.24 -19.41 22.03
CA THR A 38 -15.98 -19.32 22.78
C THR A 38 -15.31 -20.68 23.05
N SER A 39 -16.07 -21.77 23.15
CA SER A 39 -15.53 -23.14 23.27
C SER A 39 -14.99 -23.74 21.96
N GLU A 40 -15.39 -23.18 20.81
CA GLU A 40 -14.97 -23.64 19.48
C GLU A 40 -13.66 -22.97 19.02
N GLU A 41 -13.32 -21.81 19.58
CA GLU A 41 -12.13 -21.02 19.22
C GLU A 41 -10.82 -21.72 19.62
N GLN A 42 -10.75 -22.25 20.84
CA GLN A 42 -9.58 -23.02 21.28
C GLN A 42 -9.46 -24.34 20.51
N THR A 43 -10.59 -24.96 20.16
CA THR A 43 -10.63 -26.16 19.32
C THR A 43 -10.09 -25.85 17.91
N GLN A 44 -10.45 -24.69 17.36
CA GLN A 44 -9.94 -24.19 16.09
C GLN A 44 -8.44 -23.89 16.15
N ALA A 45 -7.96 -23.30 17.24
CA ALA A 45 -6.55 -23.03 17.47
C ALA A 45 -5.72 -24.34 17.51
N CYS A 46 -6.20 -25.33 18.27
CA CYS A 46 -5.61 -26.67 18.33
C CYS A 46 -5.59 -27.33 16.96
N TRP A 47 -6.71 -27.31 16.22
CA TRP A 47 -6.79 -27.86 14.87
C TRP A 47 -5.80 -27.19 13.91
N MET A 48 -5.65 -25.86 13.95
CA MET A 48 -4.68 -25.14 13.12
C MET A 48 -3.23 -25.52 13.45
N SER A 49 -2.89 -25.57 14.73
CA SER A 49 -1.54 -25.95 15.16
C SER A 49 -1.15 -27.39 14.79
N GLN A 50 -2.15 -28.29 14.70
CA GLN A 50 -1.94 -29.66 14.24
C GLN A 50 -1.83 -29.75 12.72
N MET A 51 -2.61 -28.96 11.99
CA MET A 51 -2.63 -28.96 10.53
C MET A 51 -1.40 -28.30 9.92
N TYR A 52 -0.92 -27.21 10.52
CA TYR A 52 0.23 -26.45 10.05
C TYR A 52 1.38 -26.65 11.04
N ASN A 53 2.32 -27.53 10.70
CA ASN A 53 3.45 -27.87 11.55
C ASN A 53 4.68 -28.20 10.70
N ALA A 54 5.79 -28.56 11.34
CA ALA A 54 7.04 -28.91 10.67
C ALA A 54 6.94 -30.16 9.76
N SER A 55 5.90 -30.98 9.90
CA SER A 55 5.67 -32.15 9.03
C SER A 55 4.85 -31.82 7.78
N THR A 56 3.98 -30.80 7.84
CA THR A 56 3.13 -30.38 6.71
C THR A 56 3.73 -29.23 5.91
N MET A 57 4.53 -28.38 6.55
CA MET A 57 5.30 -27.31 5.91
C MET A 57 6.76 -27.72 5.79
N THR A 58 7.38 -27.51 4.63
CA THR A 58 8.83 -27.75 4.50
C THR A 58 9.59 -26.77 5.38
N LEU A 59 10.75 -27.21 5.92
CA LEU A 59 11.56 -26.43 6.87
C LEU A 59 12.05 -25.08 6.29
N ASP A 60 12.13 -24.93 4.98
CA ASP A 60 12.52 -23.68 4.32
C ASP A 60 11.33 -22.73 4.05
N THR A 61 10.09 -23.18 4.27
CA THR A 61 8.90 -22.39 4.00
C THR A 61 8.60 -21.44 5.17
N LEU A 62 8.92 -20.15 4.98
CA LEU A 62 8.62 -19.08 5.94
C LEU A 62 7.20 -18.50 5.81
N TYR A 63 6.55 -18.72 4.66
CA TYR A 63 5.19 -18.26 4.40
C TYR A 63 4.44 -19.29 3.55
N PHE A 64 3.29 -19.73 4.05
CA PHE A 64 2.46 -20.75 3.43
C PHE A 64 1.02 -20.24 3.28
N VAL A 65 0.41 -20.52 2.12
CA VAL A 65 -0.96 -20.12 1.82
C VAL A 65 -1.77 -21.37 1.53
N ASP A 66 -2.74 -21.66 2.39
CA ASP A 66 -3.75 -22.68 2.11
C ASP A 66 -4.90 -22.01 1.35
N SER A 67 -4.88 -22.13 0.01
CA SER A 67 -5.93 -21.58 -0.85
C SER A 67 -7.26 -22.32 -0.75
N LEU A 68 -7.28 -23.57 -0.24
CA LEU A 68 -8.51 -24.32 -0.06
C LEU A 68 -9.26 -23.82 1.17
N ARG A 69 -8.53 -23.51 2.25
CA ARG A 69 -9.11 -23.09 3.53
C ARG A 69 -9.04 -21.59 3.79
N ILE A 70 -8.40 -20.86 2.87
CA ILE A 70 -8.18 -19.42 2.95
C ILE A 70 -7.48 -19.07 4.27
N VAL A 71 -6.33 -19.70 4.51
CA VAL A 71 -5.49 -19.45 5.69
C VAL A 71 -4.09 -19.07 5.23
N GLU A 72 -3.54 -18.03 5.86
CA GLU A 72 -2.16 -17.62 5.65
C GLU A 72 -1.36 -17.93 6.90
N VAL A 73 -0.26 -18.64 6.74
CA VAL A 73 0.60 -19.07 7.83
C VAL A 73 1.99 -18.49 7.65
N MET A 74 2.46 -17.77 8.65
CA MET A 74 3.81 -17.29 8.78
C MET A 74 4.57 -18.16 9.76
N ARG A 75 5.81 -18.48 9.41
CA ARG A 75 6.76 -19.18 10.26
C ARG A 75 7.98 -18.29 10.47
N THR A 76 8.32 -18.06 11.74
CA THR A 76 9.57 -17.40 12.12
C THR A 76 10.36 -18.32 13.03
N VAL A 77 11.61 -18.60 12.66
CA VAL A 77 12.55 -19.33 13.50
C VAL A 77 13.39 -18.28 14.22
N ALA A 78 13.24 -18.20 15.54
CA ALA A 78 14.11 -17.38 16.36
C ALA A 78 15.25 -18.24 16.91
N PRO A 79 16.50 -17.72 16.91
CA PRO A 79 17.61 -18.42 17.53
C PRO A 79 17.36 -18.58 19.04
N ASN A 80 17.87 -19.66 19.62
CA ASN A 80 17.86 -19.86 21.09
C ASN A 80 18.91 -18.98 21.81
N GLU A 81 19.48 -17.98 21.15
CA GLU A 81 20.53 -17.14 21.71
C GLU A 81 20.02 -16.32 22.89
N ILE A 82 20.86 -16.28 23.92
CA ILE A 82 20.62 -15.51 25.13
C ILE A 82 20.82 -14.04 24.74
N CYS A 83 19.72 -13.30 24.70
CA CYS A 83 19.73 -11.85 24.47
C CYS A 83 20.62 -11.19 25.54
N SER A 84 21.50 -10.27 25.14
CA SER A 84 22.46 -9.62 26.04
C SER A 84 21.85 -8.44 26.79
N ASP A 85 20.85 -7.78 26.19
CA ASP A 85 20.17 -6.59 26.71
C ASP A 85 18.67 -6.55 26.29
N GLU A 86 17.84 -5.78 27.00
CA GLU A 86 16.39 -5.66 26.74
C GLU A 86 16.07 -5.08 25.36
N ALA A 87 16.92 -4.20 24.83
CA ALA A 87 16.77 -3.65 23.48
C ALA A 87 16.96 -4.71 22.38
N GLU A 88 17.88 -5.65 22.60
CA GLU A 88 18.10 -6.77 21.68
C GLU A 88 16.92 -7.75 21.69
N LEU A 89 16.37 -8.02 22.88
CA LEU A 89 15.17 -8.81 23.05
C LEU A 89 13.96 -8.18 22.33
N ALA A 90 13.77 -6.87 22.46
CA ALA A 90 12.71 -6.15 21.76
C ALA A 90 12.86 -6.28 20.23
N ASN A 91 14.09 -6.17 19.71
CA ASN A 91 14.38 -6.37 18.28
C ASN A 91 14.03 -7.79 17.81
N ILE A 92 14.37 -8.82 18.60
CA ILE A 92 14.08 -10.22 18.25
C ILE A 92 12.57 -10.48 18.24
N VAL A 93 11.85 -9.95 19.22
CA VAL A 93 10.39 -10.07 19.30
C VAL A 93 9.70 -9.31 18.16
N ASP A 94 10.16 -8.10 17.84
CA ASP A 94 9.61 -7.29 16.76
C ASP A 94 9.95 -7.83 15.37
N ALA A 95 11.03 -8.60 15.24
CA ALA A 95 11.39 -9.31 14.01
C ALA A 95 10.47 -10.51 13.71
N VAL A 96 9.57 -10.88 14.62
CA VAL A 96 8.61 -11.97 14.39
C VAL A 96 7.63 -11.58 13.29
N ARG A 97 7.50 -12.42 12.26
CA ARG A 97 6.57 -12.16 11.16
C ARG A 97 5.12 -12.16 11.65
N GLY A 98 4.36 -11.14 11.25
CA GLY A 98 2.97 -10.97 11.66
C GLY A 98 2.79 -10.26 13.01
N ILE A 99 3.88 -9.77 13.63
CA ILE A 99 3.87 -9.10 14.94
C ILE A 99 2.84 -7.98 15.04
N ILE A 100 2.59 -7.23 13.95
CA ILE A 100 1.60 -6.15 13.89
C ILE A 100 0.17 -6.61 14.24
N PHE A 101 -0.13 -7.90 14.10
CA PHE A 101 -1.44 -8.47 14.46
C PHE A 101 -1.44 -9.20 15.80
N PHE A 102 -0.33 -9.20 16.54
CA PHE A 102 -0.23 -9.87 17.83
C PHE A 102 -0.87 -9.04 18.93
N THR A 103 -1.41 -9.72 19.93
CA THR A 103 -1.86 -9.04 21.14
C THR A 103 -0.66 -8.60 21.98
N PRO A 104 -0.75 -7.50 22.75
CA PRO A 104 0.28 -7.10 23.70
C PRO A 104 0.63 -8.22 24.69
N ALA A 105 -0.35 -9.02 25.10
CA ALA A 105 -0.15 -10.16 25.97
C ALA A 105 0.73 -11.25 25.32
N PHE A 106 0.50 -11.56 24.03
CA PHE A 106 1.33 -12.53 23.32
C PHE A 106 2.75 -11.98 23.04
N LYS A 107 2.88 -10.68 22.75
CA LYS A 107 4.20 -10.01 22.64
C LYS A 107 4.99 -10.11 23.95
N GLN A 108 4.35 -9.83 25.09
CA GLN A 108 4.97 -9.98 26.42
C GLN A 108 5.34 -11.44 26.71
N TYR A 109 4.48 -12.39 26.33
CA TYR A 109 4.77 -13.81 26.47
C TYR A 109 6.05 -14.21 25.71
N LEU A 110 6.21 -13.76 24.46
CA LEU A 110 7.44 -14.00 23.68
C LEU A 110 8.67 -13.36 24.34
N ALA A 111 8.53 -12.13 24.87
CA ALA A 111 9.61 -11.46 25.58
C ALA A 111 10.05 -12.23 26.85
N VAL A 112 9.10 -12.76 27.63
CA VAL A 112 9.40 -13.59 28.81
C VAL A 112 10.06 -14.91 28.40
N ARG A 113 9.58 -15.53 27.30
CA ARG A 113 10.09 -16.80 26.77
C ARG A 113 11.55 -16.68 26.31
N TRP A 114 11.91 -15.57 25.68
CA TRP A 114 13.28 -15.29 25.19
C TRP A 114 14.13 -14.45 26.16
N GLY A 115 13.61 -14.17 27.36
CA GLY A 115 14.17 -13.18 28.28
C GLY A 115 15.68 -13.31 28.54
N CYS A 116 16.33 -12.15 28.67
CA CYS A 116 17.76 -12.01 28.96
C CYS A 116 18.07 -12.53 30.38
N GLY A 117 18.52 -13.77 30.49
CA GLY A 117 19.01 -14.29 31.77
C GLY A 117 18.58 -15.72 32.08
N GLY A 118 19.22 -16.69 31.41
CA GLY A 118 19.52 -18.03 31.94
C GLY A 118 18.37 -18.94 32.38
N ALA A 119 17.12 -18.50 32.39
CA ALA A 119 15.99 -19.39 32.54
C ALA A 119 15.85 -20.15 31.23
N THR A 120 16.59 -21.26 31.11
CA THR A 120 16.42 -22.21 30.01
C THR A 120 14.92 -22.47 29.90
N PRO A 121 14.28 -22.06 28.78
CA PRO A 121 12.89 -22.37 28.59
C PRO A 121 12.74 -23.88 28.77
N THR A 122 11.86 -24.33 29.66
CA THR A 122 11.60 -25.76 29.84
C THR A 122 11.38 -26.38 28.46
N PRO A 123 12.22 -27.33 28.00
CA PRO A 123 12.25 -27.76 26.59
C PRO A 123 10.96 -28.45 26.11
N HIS A 124 9.99 -28.65 27.00
CA HIS A 124 8.84 -29.52 26.78
C HIS A 124 7.51 -28.92 27.24
N GLN A 125 7.46 -27.64 27.57
CA GLN A 125 6.17 -27.00 27.84
C GLN A 125 5.54 -26.61 26.50
N HIS A 126 4.85 -27.56 25.87
CA HIS A 126 3.91 -27.27 24.80
C HIS A 126 2.77 -26.46 25.40
N LEU A 127 2.79 -25.15 25.19
CA LEU A 127 1.66 -24.33 25.56
C LEU A 127 0.54 -24.50 24.54
N PRO A 128 -0.72 -24.37 24.99
CA PRO A 128 -1.83 -24.34 24.07
C PRO A 128 -1.65 -23.20 23.06
N PRO A 129 -2.07 -23.39 21.80
CA PRO A 129 -2.10 -22.31 20.82
C PRO A 129 -2.99 -21.18 21.34
N GLN A 130 -2.54 -19.94 21.18
CA GLN A 130 -3.32 -18.76 21.55
C GLN A 130 -4.17 -18.29 20.37
N VAL A 131 -5.39 -17.87 20.67
CA VAL A 131 -6.35 -17.38 19.67
C VAL A 131 -6.92 -16.03 20.09
N TRP A 132 -7.07 -15.15 19.11
CA TRP A 132 -7.77 -13.89 19.28
C TRP A 132 -8.55 -13.51 18.03
N LEU A 133 -9.64 -12.78 18.25
CA LEU A 133 -10.45 -12.23 17.16
C LEU A 133 -10.06 -10.79 16.90
N LEU A 134 -9.88 -10.46 15.63
CA LEU A 134 -9.76 -9.08 15.18
C LEU A 134 -11.16 -8.56 14.89
N THR A 135 -11.52 -7.44 15.49
CA THR A 135 -12.82 -6.78 15.29
C THR A 135 -12.64 -5.46 14.57
N LEU A 136 -13.70 -5.05 13.86
CA LEU A 136 -13.87 -3.71 13.32
C LEU A 136 -15.20 -3.17 13.83
N GLY A 137 -15.14 -2.21 14.74
CA GLY A 137 -16.34 -1.66 15.39
C GLY A 137 -17.15 -2.75 16.10
N SER A 138 -16.47 -3.63 16.86
CA SER A 138 -17.04 -4.80 17.54
C SER A 138 -17.57 -5.94 16.65
N ILE A 139 -17.47 -5.83 15.32
CA ILE A 139 -17.82 -6.92 14.40
C ILE A 139 -16.58 -7.76 14.14
N PRO A 140 -16.58 -9.09 14.35
CA PRO A 140 -15.44 -9.95 14.04
C PRO A 140 -15.17 -9.96 12.53
N VAL A 141 -13.94 -9.62 12.16
CA VAL A 141 -13.47 -9.58 10.76
C VAL A 141 -12.49 -10.71 10.45
N SER A 142 -11.69 -11.18 11.42
CA SER A 142 -10.75 -12.27 11.20
C SER A 142 -10.35 -12.94 12.50
N THR A 143 -9.89 -14.18 12.41
CA THR A 143 -9.34 -14.96 13.52
C THR A 143 -7.83 -15.06 13.34
N SER A 144 -7.10 -14.78 14.41
CA SER A 144 -5.65 -14.92 14.49
C SER A 144 -5.30 -16.00 15.49
N VAL A 145 -4.38 -16.88 15.11
CA VAL A 145 -3.89 -17.96 15.97
C VAL A 145 -2.38 -17.96 15.95
N ALA A 146 -1.74 -18.06 17.11
CA ALA A 146 -0.30 -18.22 17.19
C ALA A 146 0.08 -19.37 18.12
N TRP A 147 1.12 -20.09 17.77
CA TRP A 147 1.69 -21.15 18.61
C TRP A 147 3.20 -21.19 18.49
N VAL A 148 3.82 -21.65 19.57
CA VAL A 148 5.27 -21.69 19.70
C VAL A 148 5.70 -23.13 19.85
N VAL A 149 6.62 -23.56 19.00
CA VAL A 149 7.19 -24.91 19.01
C VAL A 149 8.67 -24.80 19.36
N PRO A 150 9.10 -25.33 20.51
CA PRO A 150 10.52 -25.44 20.81
C PRO A 150 11.17 -26.47 19.89
N GLU A 151 12.29 -26.10 19.25
CA GLU A 151 13.13 -26.97 18.42
C GLU A 151 14.55 -27.03 19.01
N ASN A 152 15.36 -28.01 18.59
CA ASN A 152 16.70 -28.23 19.16
C ASN A 152 17.65 -27.03 18.96
N GLU A 153 17.51 -26.30 17.85
CA GLU A 153 18.39 -25.18 17.47
C GLU A 153 17.72 -23.79 17.62
N GLY A 154 16.45 -23.74 18.00
CA GLY A 154 15.70 -22.50 18.03
C GLY A 154 14.29 -22.66 18.59
N THR A 155 13.57 -21.54 18.64
CA THR A 155 12.14 -21.53 18.92
C THR A 155 11.41 -21.08 17.67
N THR A 156 10.53 -21.94 17.16
CA THR A 156 9.73 -21.60 15.98
C THR A 156 8.38 -21.05 16.42
N VAL A 157 8.10 -19.82 15.99
CA VAL A 157 6.79 -19.16 16.16
C VAL A 157 6.02 -19.30 14.86
N TYR A 158 4.83 -19.88 14.95
CA TYR A 158 3.87 -19.93 13.87
C TYR A 158 2.74 -18.94 14.15
N TYR A 159 2.34 -18.24 13.11
CA TYR A 159 1.20 -17.34 13.13
C TYR A 159 0.29 -17.65 11.96
N ALA A 160 -0.97 -17.94 12.23
CA ALA A 160 -2.01 -18.17 11.24
C ALA A 160 -3.04 -17.05 11.27
N TYR A 161 -3.31 -16.48 10.10
CA TYR A 161 -4.36 -15.52 9.87
C TYR A 161 -5.45 -16.11 9.01
N MET A 162 -6.69 -15.94 9.46
CA MET A 162 -7.87 -16.46 8.79
C MET A 162 -8.92 -15.36 8.68
N PRO A 163 -9.25 -14.88 7.46
CA PRO A 163 -10.31 -13.91 7.28
C PRO A 163 -11.68 -14.50 7.64
N GLY A 164 -12.58 -13.65 8.10
CA GLY A 164 -13.98 -13.98 8.32
C GLY A 164 -14.70 -14.10 6.98
N ILE A 165 -15.02 -15.31 6.55
CA ILE A 165 -15.79 -15.54 5.33
C ILE A 165 -17.24 -15.11 5.58
N LYS A 166 -17.66 -14.03 4.91
CA LYS A 166 -19.04 -13.54 4.98
C LYS A 166 -20.01 -14.47 4.23
N SER A 167 -21.29 -14.36 4.58
CA SER A 167 -22.32 -15.19 3.97
C SER A 167 -22.36 -15.07 2.45
N GLN A 168 -22.76 -16.12 1.75
CA GLN A 168 -22.85 -16.11 0.28
C GLN A 168 -23.78 -15.00 -0.21
N ALA A 169 -24.88 -14.74 0.49
CA ALA A 169 -25.80 -13.64 0.18
C ALA A 169 -25.12 -12.27 0.26
N TRP A 170 -24.28 -12.05 1.29
CA TRP A 170 -23.48 -10.83 1.41
C TRP A 170 -22.49 -10.69 0.26
N ARG A 171 -21.76 -11.76 -0.07
CA ARG A 171 -20.78 -11.75 -1.17
C ARG A 171 -21.42 -11.46 -2.53
N LEU A 172 -22.61 -12.00 -2.80
CA LEU A 172 -23.38 -11.67 -4.01
C LEU A 172 -23.88 -10.22 -4.00
N THR A 173 -24.25 -9.69 -2.84
CA THR A 173 -24.65 -8.28 -2.70
C THR A 173 -23.48 -7.36 -3.04
N ILE A 174 -22.27 -7.65 -2.54
CA ILE A 174 -21.04 -6.92 -2.88
C ILE A 174 -20.68 -7.07 -4.37
N LEU A 175 -20.89 -8.25 -4.97
CA LEU A 175 -20.71 -8.42 -6.41
C LEU A 175 -21.64 -7.50 -7.21
N CYS A 176 -22.94 -7.48 -6.88
CA CYS A 176 -23.91 -6.57 -7.50
C CYS A 176 -23.51 -5.10 -7.30
N PHE A 177 -23.05 -4.73 -6.10
CA PHE A 177 -22.55 -3.40 -5.77
C PHE A 177 -21.35 -2.99 -6.66
N ARG A 178 -20.40 -3.91 -6.90
CA ARG A 178 -19.23 -3.69 -7.78
C ARG A 178 -19.60 -3.65 -9.26
N LEU A 179 -20.55 -4.48 -9.70
CA LEU A 179 -21.07 -4.45 -11.07
C LEU A 179 -21.80 -3.13 -11.36
N ALA A 180 -22.60 -2.63 -10.40
CA ALA A 180 -23.25 -1.33 -10.51
C ALA A 180 -22.21 -0.19 -10.63
N ALA A 181 -21.14 -0.21 -9.84
CA ALA A 181 -20.03 0.73 -10.00
C ALA A 181 -19.36 0.64 -11.38
N SER A 182 -19.15 -0.57 -11.89
CA SER A 182 -18.56 -0.81 -13.22
C SER A 182 -19.41 -0.19 -14.34
N VAL A 183 -20.73 -0.40 -14.28
CA VAL A 183 -21.71 0.21 -15.20
C VAL A 183 -21.69 1.73 -15.06
N TRP A 184 -21.65 2.26 -13.84
CA TRP A 184 -21.59 3.70 -13.60
C TRP A 184 -20.31 4.33 -14.18
N ILE A 185 -19.14 3.71 -13.96
CA ILE A 185 -17.86 4.13 -14.54
C ILE A 185 -17.92 4.14 -16.06
N PHE A 186 -18.52 3.11 -16.67
CA PHE A 186 -18.70 3.05 -18.11
C PHE A 186 -19.57 4.21 -18.61
N HIS A 187 -20.72 4.45 -17.99
CA HIS A 187 -21.60 5.57 -18.35
C HIS A 187 -20.91 6.93 -18.23
N LEU A 188 -20.19 7.18 -17.12
CA LEU A 188 -19.42 8.42 -16.92
C LEU A 188 -18.34 8.59 -17.98
N SER A 189 -17.63 7.52 -18.33
CA SER A 189 -16.57 7.57 -19.34
C SER A 189 -17.13 7.84 -20.75
N ILE A 190 -18.26 7.23 -21.11
CA ILE A 190 -18.88 7.46 -22.42
C ILE A 190 -19.46 8.87 -22.49
N ALA A 191 -20.31 9.24 -21.53
CA ALA A 191 -21.03 10.50 -21.54
C ALA A 191 -20.09 11.71 -21.34
N GLY A 192 -19.16 11.61 -20.39
CA GLY A 192 -18.29 12.71 -19.98
C GLY A 192 -16.95 12.79 -20.70
N TYR A 193 -16.53 11.78 -21.46
CA TYR A 193 -15.26 11.82 -22.21
C TYR A 193 -15.44 11.52 -23.69
N TYR A 194 -15.84 10.30 -24.03
CA TYR A 194 -15.83 9.85 -25.42
C TYR A 194 -16.83 10.59 -26.30
N ASN A 195 -17.99 10.98 -25.78
CA ASN A 195 -18.95 11.79 -26.52
C ASN A 195 -18.40 13.18 -26.85
N HIS A 196 -17.67 13.82 -25.93
CA HIS A 196 -17.02 15.10 -26.21
C HIS A 196 -15.88 14.98 -27.21
N VAL A 197 -15.10 13.89 -27.17
CA VAL A 197 -14.07 13.61 -28.19
C VAL A 197 -14.71 13.42 -29.57
N ARG A 198 -15.84 12.69 -29.65
CA ARG A 198 -16.60 12.53 -30.90
C ARG A 198 -17.15 13.85 -31.43
N HIS A 199 -17.70 14.68 -30.54
CA HIS A 199 -18.22 16.00 -30.92
C HIS A 199 -17.09 16.93 -31.41
N LEU A 200 -15.94 16.93 -30.73
CA LEU A 200 -14.77 17.69 -31.15
C LEU A 200 -14.29 17.25 -32.54
N ARG A 201 -14.22 15.94 -32.79
CA ARG A 201 -13.89 15.40 -34.11
C ARG A 201 -14.89 15.87 -35.17
N GLY A 202 -16.18 15.74 -34.90
CA GLY A 202 -17.23 16.20 -35.84
C GLY A 202 -17.12 17.68 -36.17
N ASN A 203 -16.81 18.52 -35.18
CA ASN A 203 -16.58 19.95 -35.41
C ASN A 203 -15.32 20.22 -36.25
N LEU A 204 -14.23 19.51 -36.02
CA LEU A 204 -13.00 19.68 -36.80
C LEU A 204 -13.16 19.17 -38.23
N ASP A 205 -13.98 18.14 -38.44
CA ASP A 205 -14.35 17.65 -39.77
C ASP A 205 -15.25 18.66 -40.50
N ALA A 206 -16.14 19.36 -39.77
CA ALA A 206 -17.02 20.40 -40.33
C ALA A 206 -16.31 21.73 -40.63
N PHE A 207 -15.24 22.06 -39.90
CA PHE A 207 -14.47 23.30 -40.04
C PHE A 207 -13.01 23.03 -40.44
N PRO A 208 -12.75 22.72 -41.72
CA PRO A 208 -11.41 22.45 -42.22
C PRO A 208 -10.49 23.69 -42.10
N LEU A 209 -9.19 23.44 -42.04
CA LEU A 209 -8.15 24.47 -41.95
C LEU A 209 -8.28 25.48 -43.11
N HIS A 210 -8.27 26.76 -42.78
CA HIS A 210 -8.34 27.82 -43.79
C HIS A 210 -7.06 27.83 -44.63
N GLY A 211 -7.20 28.06 -45.94
CA GLY A 211 -6.08 28.03 -46.90
C GLY A 211 -4.92 29.01 -46.63
N TYR A 212 -5.11 29.97 -45.72
CA TYR A 212 -4.09 30.93 -45.29
C TYR A 212 -3.30 30.50 -44.04
N THR A 213 -3.66 29.36 -43.43
CA THR A 213 -2.97 28.87 -42.22
C THR A 213 -1.79 27.97 -42.57
N LYS A 214 -0.67 28.11 -41.84
CA LYS A 214 0.50 27.23 -41.98
C LYS A 214 0.29 25.83 -41.40
N ALA A 215 -0.83 25.58 -40.73
CA ALA A 215 -1.17 24.29 -40.15
C ALA A 215 -1.75 23.37 -41.23
N SER A 216 -1.19 22.17 -41.37
CA SER A 216 -1.56 21.22 -42.43
C SER A 216 -2.53 20.13 -42.00
N ARG A 217 -2.66 19.87 -40.69
CA ARG A 217 -3.55 18.84 -40.14
C ARG A 217 -3.96 19.14 -38.70
N TYR A 218 -5.14 18.66 -38.31
CA TYR A 218 -5.53 18.54 -36.91
C TYR A 218 -5.07 17.18 -36.38
N GLU A 219 -4.50 17.17 -35.18
CA GLU A 219 -4.12 15.96 -34.46
C GLU A 219 -4.83 15.95 -33.11
N ILE A 220 -5.74 14.99 -32.91
CA ILE A 220 -6.47 14.85 -31.65
C ILE A 220 -5.75 13.80 -30.80
N VAL A 221 -5.09 14.24 -29.75
CA VAL A 221 -4.45 13.34 -28.78
C VAL A 221 -5.50 12.94 -27.74
N VAL A 222 -5.95 11.69 -27.82
CA VAL A 222 -6.94 11.13 -26.89
C VAL A 222 -6.22 10.45 -25.73
N GLY A 223 -6.35 11.01 -24.54
CA GLY A 223 -5.89 10.42 -23.28
C GLY A 223 -6.87 9.43 -22.66
N GLU A 224 -6.69 9.14 -21.37
CA GLU A 224 -7.58 8.27 -20.62
C GLU A 224 -8.70 9.04 -19.88
N PRO A 225 -9.90 8.45 -19.73
CA PRO A 225 -11.03 9.10 -19.05
C PRO A 225 -10.91 9.12 -17.53
N THR A 226 -9.85 8.54 -16.95
CA THR A 226 -9.69 8.31 -15.51
C THR A 226 -9.90 9.57 -14.69
N CYS A 227 -9.34 10.72 -15.10
CA CYS A 227 -9.48 11.98 -14.36
C CYS A 227 -10.94 12.43 -14.20
N ILE A 228 -11.80 12.16 -15.18
CA ILE A 228 -13.23 12.54 -15.13
C ILE A 228 -13.97 11.62 -14.15
N VAL A 229 -13.63 10.33 -14.15
CA VAL A 229 -14.18 9.34 -13.22
C VAL A 229 -13.76 9.65 -11.79
N LEU A 230 -12.47 9.94 -11.57
CA LEU A 230 -11.90 10.31 -10.27
C LEU A 230 -12.38 11.66 -9.73
N ALA A 231 -12.85 12.57 -10.60
CA ALA A 231 -13.38 13.85 -10.19
C ALA A 231 -14.77 13.74 -9.51
N ASN A 232 -15.45 12.59 -9.64
CA ASN A 232 -16.74 12.37 -9.01
C ASN A 232 -16.58 11.93 -7.55
N PRO A 233 -16.92 12.77 -6.55
CA PRO A 233 -16.74 12.45 -5.14
C PRO A 233 -17.56 11.24 -4.69
N TRP A 234 -18.75 11.04 -5.28
CA TRP A 234 -19.65 9.94 -4.92
C TRP A 234 -19.07 8.59 -5.31
N LEU A 235 -18.39 8.53 -6.46
CA LEU A 235 -17.73 7.32 -6.89
C LEU A 235 -16.52 7.00 -5.99
N CYS A 236 -15.74 8.00 -5.59
CA CYS A 236 -14.63 7.80 -4.65
C CYS A 236 -15.14 7.29 -3.29
N LEU A 237 -16.25 7.84 -2.77
CA LEU A 237 -16.90 7.34 -1.55
C LEU A 237 -17.41 5.90 -1.71
N TRP A 238 -17.94 5.54 -2.89
CA TRP A 238 -18.37 4.17 -3.19
C TRP A 238 -17.22 3.17 -3.06
N PHE A 239 -16.04 3.49 -3.57
CA PHE A 239 -14.85 2.66 -3.42
C PHE A 239 -14.31 2.61 -1.98
N LEU A 240 -14.45 3.68 -1.20
CA LEU A 240 -14.13 3.65 0.22
C LEU A 240 -15.07 2.73 1.00
N LEU A 241 -16.36 2.75 0.68
CA LEU A 241 -17.32 1.83 1.28
C LEU A 241 -16.98 0.37 0.93
N ASP A 242 -16.62 0.10 -0.33
CA ASP A 242 -16.13 -1.23 -0.77
C ASP A 242 -14.88 -1.68 0.00
N LEU A 243 -13.98 -0.75 0.32
CA LEU A 243 -12.77 -1.02 1.10
C LEU A 243 -13.10 -1.36 2.57
N VAL A 244 -13.97 -0.57 3.21
CA VAL A 244 -14.36 -0.73 4.63
C VAL A 244 -15.29 -1.94 4.85
N THR A 245 -15.99 -2.40 3.82
CA THR A 245 -16.86 -3.60 3.91
C THR A 245 -16.10 -4.91 3.75
N ASN A 246 -14.88 -4.90 3.20
CA ASN A 246 -14.06 -6.08 2.91
C ASN A 246 -12.68 -5.98 3.59
N THR A 247 -12.68 -5.63 4.88
CA THR A 247 -11.47 -5.33 5.65
C THR A 247 -10.67 -6.57 6.04
N GLU A 248 -11.32 -7.72 6.12
CA GLU A 248 -10.70 -9.02 6.39
C GLU A 248 -9.60 -9.37 5.38
N TYR A 249 -9.75 -8.93 4.13
CA TYR A 249 -8.75 -9.14 3.09
C TYR A 249 -7.67 -8.06 3.07
N ILE A 250 -7.90 -6.90 3.72
CA ILE A 250 -6.86 -5.89 3.94
C ILE A 250 -5.82 -6.44 4.91
N GLY A 251 -6.26 -7.07 6.02
CA GLY A 251 -5.35 -7.73 6.97
C GLY A 251 -4.49 -8.80 6.28
N MET A 252 -5.13 -9.64 5.47
CA MET A 252 -4.45 -10.63 4.62
C MET A 252 -3.42 -9.98 3.67
N ALA A 253 -3.80 -8.89 3.00
CA ALA A 253 -2.88 -8.20 2.09
C ALA A 253 -1.69 -7.56 2.82
N CYS A 254 -1.89 -7.04 4.03
CA CYS A 254 -0.79 -6.56 4.87
C CYS A 254 0.22 -7.69 5.15
N LEU A 255 -0.26 -8.89 5.52
CA LEU A 255 0.60 -10.05 5.74
C LEU A 255 1.39 -10.45 4.50
N ARG A 256 0.74 -10.49 3.33
CA ARG A 256 1.38 -10.78 2.04
C ARG A 256 2.53 -9.83 1.70
N VAL A 257 2.41 -8.56 2.08
CA VAL A 257 3.43 -7.54 1.80
C VAL A 257 4.58 -7.57 2.81
N CYS A 258 4.35 -8.08 4.02
CA CYS A 258 5.39 -8.27 5.02
C CYS A 258 6.37 -9.43 4.70
N GLN A 259 6.16 -10.16 3.61
CA GLN A 259 7.05 -11.23 3.18
C GLN A 259 7.54 -11.00 1.74
N ILE A 260 8.84 -11.09 1.53
CA ILE A 260 9.49 -10.89 0.23
C ILE A 260 9.95 -12.21 -0.42
N ASN A 261 9.77 -13.33 0.28
CA ASN A 261 10.24 -14.64 -0.18
C ASN A 261 9.43 -15.16 -1.37
N ASN A 262 8.12 -14.93 -1.34
CA ASN A 262 7.24 -15.23 -2.46
C ASN A 262 6.74 -13.94 -3.11
N LEU A 263 7.45 -13.53 -4.16
CA LEU A 263 7.17 -12.30 -4.92
C LEU A 263 5.76 -12.28 -5.52
N VAL A 264 5.16 -13.43 -5.83
CA VAL A 264 3.80 -13.49 -6.39
C VAL A 264 2.79 -13.02 -5.35
N TYR A 265 2.83 -13.56 -4.13
CA TYR A 265 1.95 -13.13 -3.05
C TYR A 265 2.25 -11.71 -2.60
N PHE A 266 3.52 -11.31 -2.58
CA PHE A 266 3.91 -9.92 -2.33
C PHE A 266 3.25 -8.97 -3.34
N CYS A 267 3.36 -9.25 -4.65
CA CYS A 267 2.71 -8.45 -5.69
C CYS A 267 1.18 -8.46 -5.57
N LEU A 268 0.55 -9.59 -5.22
CA LEU A 268 -0.88 -9.66 -4.96
C LEU A 268 -1.29 -8.79 -3.76
N GLY A 269 -0.49 -8.78 -2.69
CA GLY A 269 -0.69 -7.92 -1.52
C GLY A 269 -0.56 -6.44 -1.89
N MET A 270 0.49 -6.06 -2.63
CA MET A 270 0.70 -4.70 -3.14
C MET A 270 -0.47 -4.23 -4.03
N LEU A 271 -0.93 -5.09 -4.96
CA LEU A 271 -2.05 -4.79 -5.85
C LEU A 271 -3.35 -4.59 -5.07
N TYR A 272 -3.60 -5.42 -4.05
CA TYR A 272 -4.79 -5.30 -3.22
C TYR A 272 -4.74 -4.04 -2.35
N LEU A 273 -3.61 -3.77 -1.68
CA LEU A 273 -3.41 -2.55 -0.90
C LEU A 273 -3.41 -1.30 -1.76
N GLY A 274 -3.10 -1.38 -3.05
CA GLY A 274 -3.24 -0.25 -3.98
C GLY A 274 -4.64 0.35 -4.03
N ARG A 275 -5.69 -0.38 -3.60
CA ARG A 275 -7.06 0.15 -3.43
C ARG A 275 -7.15 1.29 -2.42
N THR A 276 -6.20 1.44 -1.51
CA THR A 276 -6.18 2.55 -0.54
C THR A 276 -5.89 3.91 -1.21
N VAL A 277 -5.51 3.93 -2.49
CA VAL A 277 -5.45 5.16 -3.31
C VAL A 277 -6.76 5.96 -3.29
N TRP A 278 -7.90 5.27 -3.13
CA TRP A 278 -9.21 5.90 -3.06
C TRP A 278 -9.36 6.83 -1.86
N CYS A 279 -8.61 6.62 -0.78
CA CYS A 279 -8.51 7.56 0.33
C CYS A 279 -7.96 8.91 -0.15
N GLY A 280 -6.84 8.88 -0.89
CA GLY A 280 -6.22 10.07 -1.48
C GLY A 280 -7.12 10.75 -2.53
N TYR A 281 -7.76 9.97 -3.41
CA TYR A 281 -8.69 10.54 -4.40
C TYR A 281 -9.91 11.20 -3.75
N THR A 282 -10.46 10.58 -2.70
CA THR A 282 -11.57 11.19 -1.94
C THR A 282 -11.13 12.49 -1.28
N ALA A 283 -9.95 12.52 -0.65
CA ALA A 283 -9.40 13.72 -0.05
C ALA A 283 -9.26 14.86 -1.08
N LEU A 284 -8.72 14.56 -2.27
CA LEU A 284 -8.61 15.54 -3.36
C LEU A 284 -9.98 16.00 -3.88
N ALA A 285 -10.94 15.09 -4.04
CA ALA A 285 -12.29 15.42 -4.51
C ALA A 285 -13.02 16.33 -3.50
N VAL A 286 -12.95 16.02 -2.22
CA VAL A 286 -13.50 16.84 -1.13
C VAL A 286 -12.81 18.21 -1.08
N LEU A 287 -11.47 18.24 -1.12
CA LEU A 287 -10.71 19.49 -1.15
C LEU A 287 -11.11 20.37 -2.34
N ASN A 288 -11.27 19.79 -3.53
CA ASN A 288 -11.71 20.52 -4.73
C ASN A 288 -13.10 21.16 -4.53
N ILE A 289 -14.04 20.44 -3.91
CA ILE A 289 -15.37 20.98 -3.59
C ILE A 289 -15.25 22.14 -2.59
N LEU A 290 -14.45 21.98 -1.53
CA LEU A 290 -14.23 23.01 -0.52
C LEU A 290 -13.60 24.27 -1.12
N LEU A 291 -12.58 24.11 -1.97
CA LEU A 291 -11.90 25.23 -2.64
C LEU A 291 -12.82 25.96 -3.62
N LYS A 292 -13.65 25.23 -4.38
CA LYS A 292 -14.65 25.84 -5.28
C LYS A 292 -15.70 26.61 -4.50
N ARG A 293 -16.22 26.06 -3.40
CA ARG A 293 -17.17 26.75 -2.50
C ARG A 293 -16.58 28.02 -1.87
N ARG A 294 -15.27 28.05 -1.65
CA ARG A 294 -14.54 29.21 -1.10
C ARG A 294 -13.97 30.13 -2.17
N HIS A 295 -14.22 29.89 -3.46
CA HIS A 295 -13.64 30.62 -4.60
C HIS A 295 -12.09 30.66 -4.62
N LYS A 296 -11.43 29.68 -3.98
CA LYS A 296 -9.96 29.59 -3.87
C LYS A 296 -9.36 28.47 -4.72
N ALA A 297 -10.08 27.96 -5.72
CA ALA A 297 -9.58 26.91 -6.60
C ALA A 297 -8.27 27.28 -7.33
N HIS A 298 -8.01 28.57 -7.54
CA HIS A 298 -6.76 29.07 -8.14
C HIS A 298 -5.52 28.94 -7.24
N TRP A 299 -5.69 28.68 -5.94
CA TRP A 299 -4.59 28.57 -4.98
C TRP A 299 -3.83 27.25 -5.10
N VAL A 300 -4.47 26.22 -5.65
CA VAL A 300 -3.93 24.87 -5.65
C VAL A 300 -3.76 24.38 -7.08
N LYS A 301 -2.54 23.94 -7.39
CA LYS A 301 -2.24 23.33 -8.68
C LYS A 301 -2.84 21.91 -8.74
N PRO A 302 -3.50 21.53 -9.85
CA PRO A 302 -4.01 20.18 -10.01
C PRO A 302 -2.87 19.15 -9.95
N THR A 303 -3.07 18.10 -9.15
CA THR A 303 -2.13 16.99 -9.03
C THR A 303 -2.38 15.97 -10.14
N ASN A 304 -1.30 15.40 -10.70
CA ASN A 304 -1.41 14.34 -11.70
C ASN A 304 -1.91 13.04 -11.03
N THR A 305 -3.10 12.60 -11.44
CA THR A 305 -3.79 11.42 -10.90
C THR A 305 -3.06 10.11 -11.18
N THR A 306 -2.33 10.01 -12.28
CA THR A 306 -1.52 8.83 -12.64
C THR A 306 -0.30 8.70 -11.75
N ILE A 307 0.39 9.81 -11.46
CA ILE A 307 1.51 9.82 -10.50
C ILE A 307 0.99 9.42 -9.11
N LEU A 308 -0.16 9.94 -8.71
CA LEU A 308 -0.79 9.54 -7.46
C LEU A 308 -1.18 8.07 -7.45
N ALA A 309 -1.70 7.51 -8.55
CA ALA A 309 -2.04 6.09 -8.66
C ALA A 309 -0.81 5.20 -8.49
N LEU A 310 0.28 5.52 -9.20
CA LEU A 310 1.53 4.79 -9.14
C LEU A 310 2.15 4.90 -7.75
N ALA A 311 2.23 6.11 -7.22
CA ALA A 311 2.74 6.35 -5.89
C ALA A 311 1.91 5.62 -4.83
N ALA A 312 0.58 5.64 -4.89
CA ALA A 312 -0.26 4.92 -3.93
C ALA A 312 -0.22 3.41 -4.10
N SER A 313 0.00 2.89 -5.31
CA SER A 313 0.17 1.45 -5.52
C SER A 313 1.50 0.95 -4.95
N LEU A 314 2.57 1.72 -5.12
CA LEU A 314 3.90 1.41 -4.55
C LEU A 314 3.94 1.68 -3.05
N ALA A 315 3.38 2.82 -2.64
CA ALA A 315 3.36 3.25 -1.25
C ALA A 315 2.33 2.46 -0.43
N GLY A 316 1.23 1.98 -1.02
CA GLY A 316 0.21 1.22 -0.29
C GLY A 316 0.80 -0.01 0.40
N GLY A 317 1.57 -0.84 -0.31
CA GLY A 317 2.30 -1.91 0.35
C GLY A 317 3.69 -1.51 0.84
N GLY A 318 4.43 -0.65 0.12
CA GLY A 318 5.77 -0.23 0.55
C GLY A 318 5.78 0.54 1.88
N ILE A 319 4.79 1.42 2.12
CA ILE A 319 4.59 2.08 3.41
C ILE A 319 4.26 1.03 4.45
N MET A 320 3.34 0.10 4.19
CA MET A 320 3.02 -0.96 5.17
C MET A 320 4.25 -1.78 5.56
N TYR A 321 5.10 -2.13 4.59
CA TYR A 321 6.36 -2.83 4.85
C TYR A 321 7.31 -1.98 5.73
N ILE A 322 7.52 -0.70 5.37
CA ILE A 322 8.36 0.22 6.16
C ILE A 322 7.78 0.43 7.57
N GLN A 323 6.45 0.52 7.69
CA GLN A 323 5.74 0.67 8.95
C GLN A 323 5.92 -0.53 9.87
N THR A 324 6.06 -1.74 9.31
CA THR A 324 6.35 -2.94 10.10
C THR A 324 7.81 -3.10 10.47
N GLU A 325 8.73 -2.47 9.75
CA GLU A 325 10.17 -2.50 10.09
C GLU A 325 10.55 -1.39 11.10
N TRP A 326 9.75 -0.32 11.20
CA TRP A 326 10.01 0.78 12.13
C TRP A 326 9.36 0.53 13.49
N GLN A 327 10.18 0.19 14.49
CA GLN A 327 9.74 -0.13 15.87
C GLN A 327 8.83 0.92 16.52
N GLU A 328 9.23 2.19 16.49
CA GLU A 328 8.40 3.30 17.03
C GLU A 328 7.00 3.35 16.41
N HIS A 329 6.89 2.96 15.13
CA HIS A 329 5.63 2.93 14.43
C HIS A 329 4.79 1.71 14.81
N LEU A 330 5.43 0.56 15.02
CA LEU A 330 4.79 -0.63 15.59
C LEU A 330 4.23 -0.36 16.99
N ASP A 331 5.00 0.30 17.86
CA ASP A 331 4.56 0.61 19.23
C ASP A 331 3.37 1.59 19.26
N MET A 332 3.34 2.54 18.32
CA MET A 332 2.16 3.37 18.08
C MET A 332 0.95 2.52 17.70
N TYR A 333 1.10 1.56 16.77
CA TYR A 333 0.01 0.65 16.38
C TYR A 333 -0.47 -0.23 17.54
N PHE A 334 0.46 -0.76 18.36
CA PHE A 334 0.09 -1.53 19.56
C PHE A 334 -0.69 -0.71 20.57
N THR A 335 -0.34 0.56 20.74
CA THR A 335 -1.08 1.49 21.61
C THR A 335 -2.47 1.82 21.06
N LEU A 336 -2.64 1.78 19.73
CA LEU A 336 -3.92 2.02 19.07
C LEU A 336 -4.87 0.82 19.14
N TYR A 337 -4.36 -0.39 19.30
CA TYR A 337 -5.21 -1.58 19.45
C TYR A 337 -5.90 -1.57 20.81
N VAL A 338 -7.23 -1.55 20.78
CA VAL A 338 -8.04 -1.68 21.99
C VAL A 338 -8.31 -3.16 22.23
N VAL A 339 -7.74 -3.67 23.30
CA VAL A 339 -7.83 -5.09 23.66
C VAL A 339 -8.94 -5.28 24.68
N HIS A 340 -9.91 -6.14 24.37
CA HIS A 340 -10.95 -6.54 25.29
C HIS A 340 -10.79 -8.02 25.66
N TYR A 341 -10.93 -8.31 26.95
CA TYR A 341 -10.92 -9.67 27.46
C TYR A 341 -12.35 -10.15 27.65
N VAL A 342 -12.72 -11.28 27.05
CA VAL A 342 -14.02 -11.90 27.30
C VAL A 342 -13.89 -12.75 28.57
N SER A 343 -14.29 -12.15 29.71
CA SER A 343 -14.15 -12.72 31.04
C SER A 343 -15.33 -13.62 31.40
N ASP A 344 -15.34 -14.87 30.93
CA ASP A 344 -16.13 -15.91 31.62
C ASP A 344 -15.52 -17.32 31.55
N THR A 345 -14.65 -17.65 30.60
CA THR A 345 -14.01 -18.98 30.53
C THR A 345 -12.68 -18.94 29.78
N HIS A 346 -11.63 -18.40 30.40
CA HIS A 346 -10.21 -18.52 29.99
C HIS A 346 -9.89 -18.48 28.47
N GLU A 347 -9.35 -17.33 28.03
CA GLU A 347 -8.34 -17.20 26.95
C GLU A 347 -8.76 -16.91 25.50
N THR A 348 -9.93 -16.30 25.22
CA THR A 348 -10.08 -15.54 23.95
C THR A 348 -10.06 -14.04 24.16
N THR A 349 -9.11 -13.40 23.47
CA THR A 349 -8.97 -11.94 23.46
C THR A 349 -9.57 -11.38 22.18
N THR A 350 -10.32 -10.29 22.26
CA THR A 350 -10.74 -9.55 21.05
C THR A 350 -9.90 -8.29 20.93
N MET A 351 -9.44 -8.01 19.72
CA MET A 351 -8.56 -6.89 19.42
C MET A 351 -9.23 -6.00 18.37
N GLU A 352 -9.60 -4.80 18.81
CA GLU A 352 -10.28 -3.82 17.97
C GLU A 352 -9.27 -3.10 17.07
N THR A 353 -9.49 -3.22 15.76
CA THR A 353 -8.56 -2.74 14.71
C THR A 353 -9.01 -1.46 14.04
N ALA A 354 -10.22 -0.95 14.32
CA ALA A 354 -10.73 0.28 13.72
C ALA A 354 -9.82 1.50 13.90
N PRO A 355 -9.19 1.76 15.07
CA PRO A 355 -8.27 2.89 15.23
C PRO A 355 -7.03 2.77 14.33
N ALA A 356 -6.42 1.59 14.27
CA ALA A 356 -5.27 1.32 13.42
C ALA A 356 -5.62 1.51 11.92
N MET A 357 -6.78 0.99 11.50
CA MET A 357 -7.29 1.18 10.13
C MET A 357 -7.55 2.65 9.82
N LEU A 358 -8.09 3.43 10.77
CA LEU A 358 -8.31 4.86 10.59
C LEU A 358 -6.99 5.61 10.39
N VAL A 359 -5.97 5.33 11.20
CA VAL A 359 -4.63 5.94 11.06
C VAL A 359 -4.01 5.61 9.71
N TYR A 360 -4.11 4.35 9.28
CA TYR A 360 -3.64 3.94 7.95
C TYR A 360 -4.44 4.60 6.81
N ALA A 361 -5.76 4.73 6.94
CA ALA A 361 -6.56 5.45 5.95
C ALA A 361 -6.17 6.93 5.88
N LEU A 362 -5.95 7.57 7.04
CA LEU A 362 -5.49 8.95 7.13
C LEU A 362 -4.11 9.15 6.52
N SER A 363 -3.15 8.25 6.75
CA SER A 363 -1.82 8.34 6.10
C SER A 363 -1.95 8.30 4.57
N MET A 364 -2.84 7.45 4.05
CA MET A 364 -3.14 7.38 2.61
C MET A 364 -3.88 8.63 2.10
N THR A 365 -4.69 9.32 2.91
CA THR A 365 -5.25 10.64 2.52
C THR A 365 -4.19 11.73 2.44
N MET A 366 -3.09 11.62 3.18
CA MET A 366 -2.01 12.60 3.18
C MET A 366 -1.05 12.45 1.99
N LEU A 367 -1.04 11.28 1.36
CA LEU A 367 -0.14 10.93 0.26
C LEU A 367 -0.14 11.94 -0.91
N PRO A 368 -1.29 12.45 -1.42
CA PRO A 368 -1.29 13.44 -2.50
C PRO A 368 -0.55 14.73 -2.13
N PHE A 369 -0.65 15.16 -0.87
CA PHE A 369 0.00 16.37 -0.37
C PHE A 369 1.51 16.17 -0.23
N VAL A 370 1.93 14.99 0.26
CA VAL A 370 3.35 14.62 0.32
C VAL A 370 3.95 14.60 -1.09
N ILE A 371 3.28 14.00 -2.06
CA ILE A 371 3.74 13.98 -3.46
C ILE A 371 3.87 15.41 -4.01
N ALA A 372 2.88 16.27 -3.77
CA ALA A 372 2.93 17.66 -4.21
C ALA A 372 4.11 18.43 -3.58
N ALA A 373 4.35 18.25 -2.27
CA ALA A 373 5.47 18.84 -1.57
C ALA A 373 6.82 18.34 -2.10
N MET A 374 6.96 17.02 -2.29
CA MET A 374 8.15 16.39 -2.84
C MET A 374 8.46 16.87 -4.26
N GLN A 375 7.44 17.03 -5.11
CA GLN A 375 7.61 17.61 -6.45
C GLN A 375 8.09 19.07 -6.39
N HIS A 376 7.60 19.85 -5.44
CA HIS A 376 8.04 21.23 -5.25
C HIS A 376 9.52 21.30 -4.83
N VAL A 377 9.93 20.49 -3.85
CA VAL A 377 11.32 20.40 -3.39
C VAL A 377 12.24 19.90 -4.50
N ALA A 378 11.84 18.85 -5.23
CA ALA A 378 12.62 18.31 -6.34
C ALA A 378 12.82 19.35 -7.47
N ASN A 379 11.78 20.09 -7.83
CA ASN A 379 11.87 21.16 -8.83
C ASN A 379 12.78 22.30 -8.36
N PHE A 380 12.71 22.68 -7.09
CA PHE A 380 13.59 23.68 -6.50
C PHE A 380 15.06 23.24 -6.55
N LEU A 381 15.35 21.99 -6.15
CA LEU A 381 16.69 21.42 -6.20
C LEU A 381 17.20 21.28 -7.64
N LEU A 382 16.37 20.83 -8.57
CA LEU A 382 16.72 20.75 -10.00
C LEU A 382 17.01 22.12 -10.60
N HIS A 383 16.24 23.14 -10.23
CA HIS A 383 16.47 24.51 -10.67
C HIS A 383 17.79 25.04 -10.12
N HIS A 384 18.06 24.86 -8.83
CA HIS A 384 19.35 25.21 -8.23
C HIS A 384 20.52 24.46 -8.86
N TRP A 385 20.37 23.16 -9.11
CA TRP A 385 21.41 22.36 -9.76
C TRP A 385 21.68 22.82 -11.19
N LYS A 386 20.63 23.14 -11.97
CA LYS A 386 20.77 23.73 -13.31
C LYS A 386 21.45 25.10 -13.27
N LEU A 387 21.09 25.97 -12.33
CA LEU A 387 21.75 27.27 -12.16
C LEU A 387 23.22 27.12 -11.78
N CYS A 388 23.56 26.24 -10.83
CA CYS A 388 24.94 25.95 -10.45
C CYS A 388 25.74 25.36 -11.63
N ARG A 389 25.13 24.48 -12.43
CA ARG A 389 25.78 23.88 -13.60
C ARG A 389 25.97 24.90 -14.74
N ALA A 390 24.98 25.76 -14.98
CA ALA A 390 25.09 26.86 -15.94
C ALA A 390 26.17 27.86 -15.53
N GLY A 391 26.22 28.24 -14.24
CA GLY A 391 27.28 29.09 -13.68
C GLY A 391 28.68 28.47 -13.78
N ARG A 392 28.78 27.15 -13.62
CA ARG A 392 30.04 26.42 -13.78
C ARG A 392 30.50 26.41 -15.25
N ILE A 393 29.58 26.22 -16.21
CA ILE A 393 29.89 26.26 -17.65
C ILE A 393 30.27 27.67 -18.11
N THR A 394 29.55 28.71 -17.67
CA THR A 394 29.93 30.10 -18.00
C THR A 394 31.26 30.49 -17.38
N SER A 395 31.56 30.06 -16.16
CA SER A 395 32.88 30.30 -15.55
C SER A 395 34.02 29.61 -16.32
N MET A 396 33.79 28.39 -16.83
CA MET A 396 34.76 27.68 -17.68
C MET A 396 34.96 28.39 -19.02
N LEU A 397 33.89 28.84 -19.69
CA LEU A 397 33.97 29.60 -20.94
C LEU A 397 34.69 30.94 -20.75
N ILE A 398 34.42 31.66 -19.66
CA ILE A 398 35.10 32.93 -19.33
C ILE A 398 36.58 32.70 -19.02
N SER A 399 36.92 31.62 -18.29
CA SER A 399 38.32 31.26 -18.02
C SER A 399 39.08 30.89 -19.30
N SER A 400 38.44 30.18 -20.23
CA SER A 400 38.99 29.84 -21.55
C SER A 400 39.17 31.08 -22.43
N ALA A 401 38.22 32.01 -22.41
CA ALA A 401 38.33 33.28 -23.13
C ALA A 401 39.45 34.17 -22.57
N ARG A 402 39.61 34.22 -21.23
CA ARG A 402 40.72 34.93 -20.58
C ARG A 402 42.08 34.33 -20.94
N HIS A 403 42.21 33.00 -20.98
CA HIS A 403 43.44 32.33 -21.41
C HIS A 403 43.79 32.57 -22.90
N SER A 404 42.77 32.74 -23.76
CA SER A 404 42.98 33.09 -25.17
C SER A 404 43.47 34.54 -25.33
N LEU A 405 42.88 35.48 -24.59
CA LEU A 405 43.25 36.91 -24.61
C LEU A 405 44.65 37.17 -24.05
N THR A 406 45.04 36.50 -22.96
CA THR A 406 46.42 36.62 -22.45
C THR A 406 47.45 36.03 -23.43
N ARG A 407 47.08 34.99 -24.18
CA ARG A 407 47.95 34.42 -25.22
C ARG A 407 48.07 35.36 -26.44
N SER A 408 47.03 36.11 -26.80
CA SER A 408 47.12 37.10 -27.89
C SER A 408 47.89 38.36 -27.49
N MET A 409 47.84 38.77 -26.22
CA MET A 409 48.61 39.92 -25.72
C MET A 409 50.11 39.64 -25.58
N MET A 410 50.52 38.37 -25.45
CA MET A 410 51.94 37.98 -25.47
C MET A 410 52.55 37.89 -26.88
N VAL A 411 51.73 38.02 -27.94
CA VAL A 411 52.19 38.00 -29.33
C VAL A 411 51.89 39.35 -29.96
N SER A 412 52.63 40.39 -29.55
CA SER A 412 52.73 41.64 -30.30
C SER A 412 54.22 41.93 -30.57
N PRO A 413 54.72 41.73 -31.80
CA PRO A 413 56.08 42.08 -32.16
C PRO A 413 56.16 43.56 -32.56
N THR A 414 57.04 44.27 -31.85
CA THR A 414 57.86 45.42 -32.31
C THR A 414 57.38 46.18 -33.56
N MET A 415 56.90 47.42 -33.35
CA MET A 415 56.75 48.44 -34.40
C MET A 415 58.12 48.91 -34.93
N PRO A 416 58.27 49.11 -36.25
CA PRO A 416 59.22 50.05 -36.82
C PRO A 416 58.55 51.38 -37.20
N GLU A 417 59.42 52.36 -37.39
CA GLU A 417 59.20 53.81 -37.48
C GLU A 417 58.30 54.32 -38.61
N VAL A 418 57.82 55.53 -38.33
CA VAL A 418 57.07 56.50 -39.12
C VAL A 418 57.82 56.91 -40.40
N HIS A 419 57.11 56.89 -41.55
CA HIS A 419 57.16 58.00 -42.52
C HIS A 419 55.97 57.94 -43.50
N ASP A 420 55.10 58.93 -43.34
CA ASP A 420 54.65 59.89 -44.37
C ASP A 420 53.93 59.49 -45.68
N ILE A 421 52.78 60.18 -45.83
CA ILE A 421 52.24 60.89 -47.02
C ILE A 421 51.31 60.12 -47.99
N LEU A 422 50.02 60.48 -47.86
CA LEU A 422 49.02 60.83 -48.89
C LEU A 422 49.27 60.38 -50.35
N GLN A 423 48.42 59.48 -50.83
CA GLN A 423 47.47 59.74 -51.93
C GLN A 423 46.33 58.70 -51.94
#